data_AF-A0ABD6DPL0-F1
#
_entry.id   AF-A0ABD6DPL0-F1
#
_cell.length_a   1.000
_cell.length_b   1.000
_cell.length_c   1.000
_cell.angle_alpha   90.00
_cell.angle_beta   90.00
_cell.angle_gamma   90.00
#
_symmetry.space_group_name_H-M   'P 1'
#
loop_
_entity.id
_entity.type
_entity.pdbx_description
1 polymer ?
#
loop_
_entity_poly.entity_id
_entity_poly.type
_entity_poly.pdbx_seq_one_letter_code
_entity_poly.pdbx_strand_id
1 'polypeptide(L)'
;MGERNSTELDRRTMLALVGTGSAAALGGCLGGNGDGDDGTPTATETPSDAVPDEYRTATGLDGGQRDPAALVAKGDVSYQSEPQNGQQCSGCAFYIPDKNGDGVGACTIVEGTIEPNGYCTSYVAHEADSDGDEQSVSPVDVPEDASCAVCGMMAANFPEWNAQAVHTDDTREFFCTSGCATTYYAVPVQFAETDADVAGLWVRDLNSRELVDGTTAYYALETDGERLDDPMRVNPAPFEARADAVAYVDEVDYLTEEDIVQLSAFDRELAEQYRGQLLE
;
A
#
# COMPACT_ATOMS: atom_id res chain seq x y z
N MET A 1 37.49 -37.66 -8.39
CA MET A 1 36.68 -36.72 -7.59
C MET A 1 35.82 -35.95 -8.58
N GLY A 2 34.63 -36.43 -8.91
CA GLY A 2 33.36 -36.12 -8.22
C GLY A 2 32.54 -35.21 -9.14
N GLU A 3 31.86 -35.77 -10.13
CA GLU A 3 30.39 -35.99 -10.16
C GLU A 3 29.58 -34.72 -10.43
N ARG A 4 29.02 -34.59 -11.64
CA ARG A 4 27.66 -34.07 -11.89
C ARG A 4 27.08 -34.80 -13.10
N ASN A 5 26.16 -35.71 -12.82
CA ASN A 5 25.42 -36.48 -13.80
C ASN A 5 24.07 -35.78 -14.01
N SER A 6 23.82 -35.31 -15.23
CA SER A 6 22.53 -34.78 -15.66
C SER A 6 21.62 -35.94 -16.02
N THR A 7 20.39 -35.98 -15.51
CA THR A 7 19.27 -36.68 -16.18
C THR A 7 17.94 -36.22 -15.60
N GLU A 8 17.08 -35.81 -16.51
CA GLU A 8 15.64 -35.59 -16.35
C GLU A 8 14.94 -36.82 -15.76
N LEU A 9 14.13 -36.65 -14.72
CA LEU A 9 13.04 -37.55 -14.32
C LEU A 9 11.98 -36.67 -13.62
N ASP A 10 10.90 -36.29 -14.29
CA ASP A 10 9.66 -37.04 -14.58
C ASP A 10 8.53 -36.53 -13.67
N ARG A 11 7.71 -35.66 -14.28
CA ARG A 11 6.37 -35.29 -13.84
C ARG A 11 5.48 -36.54 -13.89
N ARG A 12 5.44 -37.32 -12.81
CA ARG A 12 4.29 -38.19 -12.45
C ARG A 12 4.57 -38.92 -11.14
N THR A 13 3.98 -38.45 -10.05
CA THR A 13 3.50 -39.35 -8.99
C THR A 13 2.23 -38.77 -8.39
N MET A 14 1.12 -39.24 -8.95
CA MET A 14 -0.21 -39.21 -8.35
C MET A 14 -0.16 -39.90 -6.99
N LEU A 15 -0.63 -39.21 -5.94
CA LEU A 15 -1.00 -39.83 -4.68
C LEU A 15 -2.49 -39.60 -4.47
N ALA A 16 -3.27 -40.60 -4.90
CA ALA A 16 -4.65 -40.78 -4.52
C ALA A 16 -4.69 -41.28 -3.08
N LEU A 17 -5.34 -40.52 -2.19
CA LEU A 17 -5.71 -40.97 -0.86
C LEU A 17 -7.23 -40.89 -0.72
N VAL A 18 -7.85 -42.05 -0.88
CA VAL A 18 -9.25 -42.32 -0.56
C VAL A 18 -9.35 -42.49 0.96
N GLY A 19 -10.13 -41.62 1.62
CA GLY A 19 -10.50 -41.73 3.03
C GLY A 19 -12.02 -41.69 3.20
N THR A 20 -12.58 -42.81 3.63
CA THR A 20 -13.99 -43.15 3.81
C THR A 20 -14.65 -42.59 5.08
N GLY A 21 -15.94 -42.20 4.97
CA GLY A 21 -16.99 -42.32 6.00
C GLY A 21 -17.10 -41.17 7.02
N SER A 22 -18.25 -40.53 7.27
CA SER A 22 -19.52 -41.17 7.65
C SER A 22 -20.71 -40.22 7.46
N ALA A 23 -21.83 -40.75 6.97
CA ALA A 23 -23.14 -40.11 7.03
C ALA A 23 -23.80 -40.36 8.41
N ALA A 24 -24.35 -39.30 9.01
CA ALA A 24 -25.31 -39.41 10.10
C ALA A 24 -26.59 -38.68 9.68
N ALA A 25 -27.63 -39.45 9.37
CA ALA A 25 -28.99 -38.99 9.22
C ALA A 25 -29.76 -39.34 10.50
N LEU A 26 -30.47 -38.37 11.08
CA LEU A 26 -31.60 -38.60 11.97
C LEU A 26 -32.72 -37.65 11.57
N GLY A 27 -33.82 -38.24 11.09
CA GLY A 27 -35.12 -37.61 10.93
C GLY A 27 -36.12 -38.07 11.99
N GLY A 28 -37.17 -37.27 12.19
CA GLY A 28 -38.43 -37.54 12.91
C GLY A 28 -38.90 -36.28 13.66
N CYS A 29 -39.94 -35.52 13.27
CA CYS A 29 -41.40 -35.72 13.02
C CYS A 29 -42.33 -35.67 14.26
N LEU A 30 -43.51 -35.02 14.04
CA LEU A 30 -44.73 -34.77 14.86
C LEU A 30 -44.76 -33.42 15.62
N GLY A 31 -45.76 -32.52 15.53
CA GLY A 31 -47.06 -32.45 14.82
C GLY A 31 -48.01 -31.48 15.57
N GLY A 32 -48.81 -30.64 14.88
CA GLY A 32 -49.90 -29.85 15.49
C GLY A 32 -50.48 -28.71 14.62
N ASN A 33 -51.80 -28.75 14.38
CA ASN A 33 -52.62 -28.00 13.40
C ASN A 33 -52.93 -26.51 13.67
N GLY A 34 -53.18 -25.76 12.59
CA GLY A 34 -54.01 -24.53 12.56
C GLY A 34 -53.80 -23.78 11.24
N ASP A 35 -54.66 -23.99 10.25
CA ASP A 35 -55.72 -23.07 9.79
C ASP A 35 -55.21 -22.03 8.79
N GLY A 36 -55.81 -22.06 7.60
CA GLY A 36 -55.37 -21.33 6.42
C GLY A 36 -55.54 -19.83 6.54
N ASP A 37 -54.54 -19.11 6.06
CA ASP A 37 -54.65 -17.74 5.59
C ASP A 37 -53.77 -17.61 4.34
N ASP A 38 -54.39 -17.25 3.23
CA ASP A 38 -53.76 -17.02 1.93
C ASP A 38 -53.01 -15.68 2.00
N GLY A 39 -51.91 -15.69 2.76
CA GLY A 39 -50.94 -14.61 2.84
C GLY A 39 -49.75 -15.00 2.00
N THR A 40 -49.68 -14.47 0.77
CA THR A 40 -48.44 -14.44 -0.01
C THR A 40 -47.33 -13.91 0.91
N PRO A 41 -46.24 -14.66 1.17
CA PRO A 41 -45.14 -14.12 1.94
C PRO A 41 -44.52 -13.03 1.06
N THR A 42 -44.74 -11.77 1.44
CA THR A 42 -43.92 -10.67 0.97
C THR A 42 -42.49 -11.03 1.29
N ALA A 43 -41.73 -11.39 0.25
CA ALA A 43 -40.29 -11.51 0.35
C ALA A 43 -39.79 -10.20 0.96
N THR A 44 -39.22 -10.27 2.16
CA THR A 44 -38.34 -9.23 2.63
C THR A 44 -37.26 -9.12 1.57
N GLU A 45 -37.25 -8.01 0.83
CA GLU A 45 -36.21 -7.72 -0.14
C GLU A 45 -34.86 -7.81 0.60
N THR A 46 -34.10 -8.86 0.28
CA THR A 46 -32.67 -8.91 0.54
C THR A 46 -32.09 -7.59 0.07
N PRO A 47 -31.22 -6.90 0.85
CA PRO A 47 -30.48 -5.73 0.37
C PRO A 47 -29.97 -6.08 -1.02
N SER A 48 -30.35 -5.30 -2.04
CA SER A 48 -30.15 -5.75 -3.40
C SER A 48 -28.66 -6.00 -3.61
N ASP A 49 -28.29 -7.22 -3.97
CA ASP A 49 -27.03 -7.54 -4.67
C ASP A 49 -26.97 -6.80 -6.04
N ALA A 50 -27.72 -5.71 -6.23
CA ALA A 50 -27.64 -4.87 -7.41
C ALA A 50 -26.39 -4.01 -7.31
N VAL A 51 -25.50 -4.21 -8.26
CA VAL A 51 -24.29 -3.41 -8.42
C VAL A 51 -24.68 -2.04 -9.00
N PRO A 52 -24.25 -0.92 -8.39
CA PRO A 52 -24.53 0.42 -8.91
C PRO A 52 -24.02 0.65 -10.34
N ASP A 53 -24.64 1.58 -11.07
CA ASP A 53 -24.33 1.84 -12.48
C ASP A 53 -22.85 2.18 -12.75
N GLU A 54 -22.19 2.83 -11.79
CA GLU A 54 -20.76 3.20 -11.83
C GLU A 54 -19.80 2.00 -11.91
N TYR A 55 -20.25 0.82 -11.49
CA TYR A 55 -19.47 -0.40 -11.53
C TYR A 55 -19.82 -1.29 -12.73
N ARG A 56 -20.94 -1.05 -13.43
CA ARG A 56 -21.46 -1.95 -14.48
C ARG A 56 -20.46 -2.25 -15.59
N THR A 57 -19.64 -1.27 -15.94
CA THR A 57 -18.57 -1.38 -16.95
C THR A 57 -17.23 -0.96 -16.37
N ALA A 58 -17.07 -1.05 -15.05
CA ALA A 58 -15.82 -0.70 -14.40
C ALA A 58 -14.74 -1.75 -14.68
N THR A 59 -13.51 -1.29 -14.60
CA THR A 59 -12.30 -2.09 -14.80
C THR A 59 -11.87 -2.71 -13.48
N GLY A 60 -11.50 -4.00 -13.49
CA GLY A 60 -10.88 -4.68 -12.36
C GLY A 60 -9.39 -4.35 -12.24
N LEU A 61 -8.75 -4.84 -11.18
CA LEU A 61 -7.33 -4.60 -10.90
C LEU A 61 -6.41 -4.95 -12.09
N ASP A 62 -6.72 -6.02 -12.82
CA ASP A 62 -5.92 -6.50 -13.95
C ASP A 62 -6.37 -5.95 -15.33
N GLY A 63 -7.04 -4.80 -15.36
CA GLY A 63 -7.43 -4.12 -16.60
C GLY A 63 -8.65 -4.71 -17.34
N GLY A 64 -9.20 -5.84 -16.89
CA GLY A 64 -10.42 -6.43 -17.45
C GLY A 64 -11.65 -5.57 -17.19
N GLN A 65 -12.50 -5.33 -18.20
CA GLN A 65 -13.75 -4.59 -18.04
C GLN A 65 -14.90 -5.52 -17.66
N ARG A 66 -15.73 -5.13 -16.68
CA ARG A 66 -16.98 -5.84 -16.36
C ARG A 66 -17.96 -5.78 -17.54
N ASP A 67 -18.51 -6.93 -17.90
CA ASP A 67 -19.63 -7.05 -18.85
C ASP A 67 -20.83 -7.65 -18.11
N PRO A 68 -21.91 -6.88 -17.86
CA PRO A 68 -23.11 -7.38 -17.19
C PRO A 68 -23.78 -8.57 -17.89
N ALA A 69 -23.50 -8.81 -19.18
CA ALA A 69 -24.03 -9.94 -19.93
C ALA A 69 -23.21 -11.24 -19.76
N ALA A 70 -22.03 -11.19 -19.12
CA ALA A 70 -21.07 -12.28 -19.04
C ALA A 70 -20.67 -12.67 -17.60
N LEU A 71 -21.52 -12.36 -16.61
CA LEU A 71 -21.25 -12.64 -15.20
C LEU A 71 -21.71 -14.04 -14.79
N VAL A 72 -21.02 -14.63 -13.81
CA VAL A 72 -21.39 -15.89 -13.15
C VAL A 72 -21.97 -15.63 -11.76
N ALA A 73 -22.83 -16.55 -11.30
CA ALA A 73 -23.45 -16.43 -10.00
C ALA A 73 -22.48 -16.67 -8.86
N LYS A 74 -22.67 -15.99 -7.71
CA LYS A 74 -21.86 -16.19 -6.50
C LYS A 74 -21.80 -17.68 -6.08
N GLY A 75 -22.90 -18.41 -6.25
CA GLY A 75 -22.99 -19.83 -5.94
C GLY A 75 -22.14 -20.72 -6.86
N ASP A 76 -21.96 -20.34 -8.13
CA ASP A 76 -21.18 -21.13 -9.11
C ASP A 76 -19.68 -21.07 -8.84
N VAL A 77 -19.22 -20.02 -8.16
CA VAL A 77 -17.82 -19.81 -7.77
C VAL A 77 -17.59 -20.00 -6.27
N SER A 78 -18.57 -20.54 -5.53
CA SER A 78 -18.49 -20.73 -4.08
C SER A 78 -18.02 -19.47 -3.34
N TYR A 79 -18.63 -18.32 -3.64
CA TYR A 79 -18.30 -17.07 -2.98
C TYR A 79 -18.62 -17.13 -1.48
N GLN A 80 -17.73 -16.57 -0.67
CA GLN A 80 -17.88 -16.36 0.77
C GLN A 80 -17.36 -14.95 1.14
N SER A 81 -17.85 -14.40 2.25
CA SER A 81 -17.45 -13.06 2.72
C SER A 81 -16.12 -13.07 3.49
N GLU A 82 -15.65 -14.23 3.93
CA GLU A 82 -14.35 -14.38 4.61
C GLU A 82 -13.21 -14.78 3.65
N PRO A 83 -11.96 -14.42 3.98
CA PRO A 83 -10.81 -14.82 3.19
C PRO A 83 -10.55 -16.33 3.29
N GLN A 84 -9.87 -16.91 2.30
CA GLN A 84 -9.45 -18.32 2.32
C GLN A 84 -7.95 -18.45 2.11
N ASN A 85 -7.23 -19.02 3.09
CA ASN A 85 -5.79 -19.28 3.02
C ASN A 85 -4.94 -18.04 2.63
N GLY A 86 -5.30 -16.85 3.13
CA GLY A 86 -4.63 -15.59 2.80
C GLY A 86 -5.03 -14.98 1.45
N GLN A 87 -5.98 -15.59 0.74
CA GLN A 87 -6.56 -15.09 -0.51
C GLN A 87 -7.85 -14.34 -0.22
N GLN A 88 -7.99 -13.14 -0.77
CA GLN A 88 -9.17 -12.30 -0.62
C GLN A 88 -9.43 -11.44 -1.87
N CYS A 89 -10.67 -11.02 -2.07
CA CYS A 89 -11.12 -10.30 -3.25
C CYS A 89 -10.29 -9.03 -3.50
N SER A 90 -9.92 -8.26 -2.48
CA SER A 90 -9.08 -7.07 -2.66
C SER A 90 -7.68 -7.34 -3.23
N GLY A 91 -7.21 -8.59 -3.21
CA GLY A 91 -5.97 -9.03 -3.85
C GLY A 91 -6.19 -9.88 -5.10
N CYS A 92 -7.39 -9.86 -5.69
CA CYS A 92 -7.76 -10.67 -6.85
C CYS A 92 -7.74 -9.85 -8.15
N ALA A 93 -7.19 -10.40 -9.22
CA ALA A 93 -7.08 -9.77 -10.55
C ALA A 93 -8.42 -9.21 -11.09
N PHE A 94 -9.53 -9.85 -10.73
CA PHE A 94 -10.87 -9.50 -11.21
C PHE A 94 -11.62 -8.50 -10.33
N TYR A 95 -11.06 -8.12 -9.18
CA TYR A 95 -11.76 -7.25 -8.24
C TYR A 95 -11.83 -5.82 -8.74
N ILE A 96 -12.98 -5.18 -8.52
CA ILE A 96 -13.22 -3.78 -8.80
C ILE A 96 -13.34 -3.10 -7.45
N PRO A 97 -12.39 -2.23 -7.05
CA PRO A 97 -12.43 -1.54 -5.76
C PRO A 97 -13.69 -0.72 -5.56
N ASP A 98 -14.03 -0.47 -4.30
CA ASP A 98 -15.07 0.48 -3.92
C ASP A 98 -14.76 1.88 -4.52
N LYS A 99 -15.76 2.46 -5.17
CA LYS A 99 -15.75 3.76 -5.84
C LYS A 99 -16.68 4.78 -5.19
N ASN A 100 -17.62 4.35 -4.35
CA ASN A 100 -18.67 5.19 -3.80
C ASN A 100 -18.63 5.30 -2.27
N GLY A 101 -17.69 4.61 -1.62
CA GLY A 101 -17.43 4.68 -0.20
C GLY A 101 -18.39 3.84 0.65
N ASP A 102 -19.09 2.86 0.07
CA ASP A 102 -20.00 1.96 0.78
C ASP A 102 -19.29 0.74 1.40
N GLY A 103 -17.99 0.59 1.17
CA GLY A 103 -17.15 -0.47 1.70
C GLY A 103 -17.23 -1.79 0.92
N VAL A 104 -17.98 -1.85 -0.18
CA VAL A 104 -18.04 -3.02 -1.06
C VAL A 104 -17.69 -2.64 -2.50
N GLY A 105 -16.99 -3.56 -3.17
CA GLY A 105 -16.63 -3.42 -4.57
C GLY A 105 -17.55 -4.22 -5.49
N ALA A 106 -17.03 -4.53 -6.67
CA ALA A 106 -17.62 -5.45 -7.63
C ALA A 106 -16.53 -6.41 -8.18
N CYS A 107 -16.88 -7.24 -9.16
CA CYS A 107 -15.94 -8.15 -9.82
C CYS A 107 -16.16 -8.17 -11.34
N THR A 108 -15.15 -8.35 -12.15
CA THR A 108 -15.34 -8.37 -13.61
C THR A 108 -16.09 -9.61 -14.09
N ILE A 109 -16.11 -10.68 -13.28
CA ILE A 109 -16.73 -11.96 -13.64
C ILE A 109 -17.87 -12.41 -12.70
N VAL A 110 -17.93 -11.96 -11.44
CA VAL A 110 -18.97 -12.39 -10.48
C VAL A 110 -20.09 -11.36 -10.35
N GLU A 111 -21.33 -11.82 -10.37
CA GLU A 111 -22.50 -10.99 -10.14
C GLU A 111 -22.57 -10.45 -8.70
N GLY A 112 -23.28 -9.34 -8.52
CA GLY A 112 -23.44 -8.73 -7.20
C GLY A 112 -22.26 -7.90 -6.71
N THR A 113 -22.47 -7.28 -5.55
CA THR A 113 -21.43 -6.56 -4.81
C THR A 113 -20.47 -7.57 -4.17
N ILE A 114 -19.21 -7.17 -4.02
CA ILE A 114 -18.12 -8.05 -3.59
C ILE A 114 -17.39 -7.38 -2.45
N GLU A 115 -17.42 -8.01 -1.27
CA GLU A 115 -16.65 -7.54 -0.12
C GLU A 115 -15.13 -7.69 -0.38
N PRO A 116 -14.31 -6.71 0.03
CA PRO A 116 -12.86 -6.76 -0.17
C PRO A 116 -12.20 -7.97 0.53
N ASN A 117 -12.76 -8.42 1.65
CA ASN A 117 -12.28 -9.59 2.40
C ASN A 117 -12.86 -10.92 1.91
N GLY A 118 -13.79 -10.90 0.95
CA GLY A 118 -14.43 -12.11 0.44
C GLY A 118 -13.48 -13.01 -0.35
N TYR A 119 -13.95 -14.19 -0.72
CA TYR A 119 -13.20 -15.15 -1.52
C TYR A 119 -14.13 -15.94 -2.45
N CYS A 120 -13.64 -16.36 -3.62
CA CYS A 120 -14.32 -17.33 -4.48
C CYS A 120 -13.30 -18.25 -5.18
N THR A 121 -13.74 -19.40 -5.68
CA THR A 121 -12.87 -20.41 -6.34
C THR A 121 -12.28 -19.94 -7.66
N SER A 122 -12.76 -18.83 -8.21
CA SER A 122 -12.18 -18.17 -9.39
C SER A 122 -11.08 -17.17 -9.04
N TYR A 123 -10.63 -17.15 -7.78
CA TYR A 123 -9.53 -16.30 -7.35
C TYR A 123 -8.29 -16.52 -8.22
N VAL A 124 -7.86 -15.44 -8.85
CA VAL A 124 -6.53 -15.30 -9.44
C VAL A 124 -5.87 -14.20 -8.64
N ALA A 125 -4.70 -14.48 -8.06
CA ALA A 125 -3.93 -13.43 -7.40
C ALA A 125 -3.71 -12.32 -8.42
N HIS A 126 -4.06 -11.09 -8.05
CA HIS A 126 -3.48 -9.96 -8.72
C HIS A 126 -2.01 -10.01 -8.35
N GLU A 127 -1.20 -10.55 -9.26
CA GLU A 127 0.19 -10.17 -9.28
C GLU A 127 0.12 -8.69 -9.61
N ALA A 128 0.48 -7.86 -8.64
CA ALA A 128 0.93 -6.51 -8.90
C ALA A 128 2.06 -6.64 -9.92
N ASP A 129 1.69 -6.82 -11.20
CA ASP A 129 2.63 -6.79 -12.29
C ASP A 129 3.26 -5.42 -12.17
N SER A 130 4.53 -5.43 -11.79
CA SER A 130 5.41 -4.28 -11.71
C SER A 130 5.63 -3.62 -13.09
N ASP A 131 4.72 -3.85 -14.04
CA ASP A 131 4.61 -3.29 -15.38
C ASP A 131 3.33 -2.42 -15.53
N GLY A 132 2.63 -2.12 -14.43
CA GLY A 132 1.76 -0.96 -14.28
C GLY A 132 2.12 -0.22 -13.00
N ASP A 133 3.01 0.76 -13.09
CA ASP A 133 3.26 1.86 -12.13
C ASP A 133 3.28 1.54 -10.60
N GLU A 134 3.46 0.29 -10.15
CA GLU A 134 3.78 0.00 -8.74
C GLU A 134 5.28 0.17 -8.42
N GLN A 135 6.09 0.48 -9.43
CA GLN A 135 7.40 1.10 -9.24
C GLN A 135 7.30 2.62 -9.05
N SER A 136 6.14 3.24 -9.35
CA SER A 136 6.07 4.69 -9.39
C SER A 136 6.17 5.29 -8.00
N VAL A 137 5.59 4.64 -6.98
CA VAL A 137 5.64 5.10 -5.58
C VAL A 137 6.63 4.29 -4.72
N SER A 138 7.63 3.64 -5.28
CA SER A 138 8.72 3.02 -4.48
C SER A 138 10.00 3.86 -4.53
N PRO A 139 10.93 3.74 -3.57
CA PRO A 139 12.23 4.38 -3.69
C PRO A 139 13.03 3.72 -4.81
N VAL A 140 13.77 4.52 -5.57
CA VAL A 140 14.72 4.03 -6.58
C VAL A 140 16.15 4.33 -6.18
N ASP A 141 17.10 3.68 -6.83
CA ASP A 141 18.50 4.11 -6.76
C ASP A 141 18.62 5.53 -7.33
N VAL A 142 19.33 6.41 -6.63
CA VAL A 142 19.49 7.80 -7.04
C VAL A 142 20.39 7.86 -8.28
N PRO A 143 19.91 8.38 -9.43
CA PRO A 143 20.69 8.50 -10.65
C PRO A 143 21.97 9.31 -10.43
N GLU A 144 23.07 8.94 -11.10
CA GLU A 144 24.38 9.58 -10.91
C GLU A 144 24.39 11.09 -11.22
N ASP A 145 23.46 11.56 -12.06
CA ASP A 145 23.28 12.95 -12.47
C ASP A 145 22.10 13.65 -11.78
N ALA A 146 21.44 12.99 -10.82
CA ALA A 146 20.32 13.56 -10.10
C ALA A 146 20.74 14.78 -9.26
N SER A 147 20.10 15.91 -9.55
CA SER A 147 20.30 17.16 -8.82
C SER A 147 19.21 17.35 -7.77
N CYS A 148 19.58 17.92 -6.63
CA CYS A 148 18.66 18.20 -5.54
C CYS A 148 17.67 19.30 -5.95
N ALA A 149 16.37 19.02 -5.94
CA ALA A 149 15.34 19.96 -6.36
C ALA A 149 15.33 21.29 -5.57
N VAL A 150 15.81 21.25 -4.32
CA VAL A 150 15.81 22.41 -3.42
C VAL A 150 17.07 23.28 -3.53
N CYS A 151 18.25 22.69 -3.67
CA CYS A 151 19.52 23.43 -3.63
C CYS A 151 20.43 23.24 -4.86
N GLY A 152 20.05 22.39 -5.81
CA GLY A 152 20.77 22.14 -7.05
C GLY A 152 22.05 21.30 -6.92
N MET A 153 22.45 20.86 -5.72
CA MET A 153 23.62 19.98 -5.58
C MET A 153 23.32 18.56 -6.06
N MET A 154 24.34 17.85 -6.52
CA MET A 154 24.22 16.47 -6.97
C MET A 154 23.85 15.51 -5.82
N ALA A 155 22.62 15.01 -5.79
CA ALA A 155 22.11 14.13 -4.75
C ALA A 155 22.84 12.77 -4.70
N ALA A 156 23.31 12.30 -5.87
CA ALA A 156 24.11 11.07 -5.98
C ALA A 156 25.43 11.11 -5.21
N ASN A 157 25.98 12.30 -4.95
CA ASN A 157 27.22 12.45 -4.17
C ASN A 157 27.03 12.21 -2.67
N PHE A 158 25.79 12.01 -2.21
CA PHE A 158 25.44 11.87 -0.80
C PHE A 158 24.64 10.58 -0.54
N PRO A 159 25.14 9.39 -0.91
CA PRO A 159 24.38 8.13 -0.86
C PRO A 159 23.90 7.75 0.55
N GLU A 160 24.59 8.20 1.59
CA GLU A 160 24.23 7.92 3.00
C GLU A 160 23.28 8.95 3.62
N TRP A 161 22.90 9.99 2.85
CA TRP A 161 22.12 11.13 3.35
C TRP A 161 20.96 11.52 2.44
N ASN A 162 21.04 11.17 1.16
CA ASN A 162 20.09 11.61 0.14
C ASN A 162 18.66 11.14 0.42
N ALA A 163 17.72 11.81 -0.21
CA ALA A 163 16.31 11.53 -0.07
C ALA A 163 15.64 11.67 -1.44
N GLN A 164 14.39 11.24 -1.54
CA GLN A 164 13.62 11.36 -2.76
C GLN A 164 12.12 11.46 -2.46
N ALA A 165 11.38 12.06 -3.37
CA ALA A 165 9.92 12.09 -3.33
C ALA A 165 9.38 11.76 -4.72
N VAL A 166 8.18 11.22 -4.77
CA VAL A 166 7.44 11.00 -6.01
C VAL A 166 6.02 11.50 -5.86
N HIS A 167 5.52 12.12 -6.92
CA HIS A 167 4.19 12.70 -6.99
C HIS A 167 3.19 11.71 -7.58
N THR A 168 1.90 12.00 -7.44
CA THR A 168 0.82 11.16 -7.98
C THR A 168 0.78 11.11 -9.50
N ASP A 169 1.55 11.97 -10.19
CA ASP A 169 1.75 11.96 -11.64
C ASP A 169 3.10 11.36 -12.05
N ASP A 170 3.75 10.64 -11.12
CA ASP A 170 5.03 9.96 -11.26
C ASP A 170 6.25 10.88 -11.42
N THR A 171 6.07 12.21 -11.27
CA THR A 171 7.20 13.15 -11.19
C THR A 171 8.04 12.81 -9.96
N ARG A 172 9.34 12.56 -10.16
CA ARG A 172 10.26 12.18 -9.09
C ARG A 172 11.32 13.25 -8.88
N GLU A 173 11.46 13.61 -7.62
CA GLU A 173 12.45 14.57 -7.15
C GLU A 173 13.48 13.90 -6.25
N PHE A 174 14.72 14.36 -6.32
CA PHE A 174 15.81 13.90 -5.47
C PHE A 174 16.30 15.03 -4.58
N PHE A 175 16.87 14.66 -3.43
CA PHE A 175 17.36 15.60 -2.45
C PHE A 175 18.71 15.15 -1.90
N CYS A 176 19.59 16.10 -1.59
CA CYS A 176 20.89 15.79 -1.01
C CYS A 176 20.82 15.28 0.43
N THR A 177 19.76 15.63 1.18
CA THR A 177 19.59 15.38 2.62
C THR A 177 18.10 15.40 3.01
N SER A 178 17.77 14.87 4.19
CA SER A 178 16.43 14.95 4.79
C SER A 178 15.92 16.39 4.93
N GLY A 179 16.77 17.37 5.27
CA GLY A 179 16.35 18.76 5.41
C GLY A 179 15.90 19.40 4.11
N CYS A 180 16.46 19.00 2.97
CA CYS A 180 15.91 19.41 1.67
C CYS A 180 14.58 18.71 1.37
N ALA A 181 14.44 17.42 1.69
CA ALA A 181 13.19 16.69 1.48
C ALA A 181 12.04 17.25 2.32
N THR A 182 12.26 17.52 3.61
CA THR A 182 11.22 18.08 4.49
C THR A 182 10.89 19.53 4.13
N THR A 183 11.87 20.31 3.67
CA THR A 183 11.64 21.67 3.13
C THR A 183 10.79 21.63 1.87
N TYR A 184 11.10 20.70 0.95
CA TYR A 184 10.30 20.49 -0.25
C TYR A 184 8.86 20.14 0.10
N TYR A 185 8.65 19.21 1.03
CA TYR A 185 7.32 18.82 1.52
C TYR A 185 6.53 20.00 2.11
N ALA A 186 7.20 20.89 2.86
CA ALA A 186 6.56 22.04 3.50
C ALA A 186 6.11 23.13 2.50
N VAL A 187 6.84 23.28 1.39
CA VAL A 187 6.60 24.34 0.39
C VAL A 187 6.77 23.83 -1.05
N PRO A 188 6.01 22.80 -1.48
CA PRO A 188 6.25 22.12 -2.75
C PRO A 188 6.10 23.07 -3.94
N VAL A 189 5.14 24.00 -3.89
CA VAL A 189 4.88 25.01 -4.94
C VAL A 189 6.12 25.84 -5.31
N GLN A 190 7.09 25.99 -4.41
CA GLN A 190 8.31 26.75 -4.70
C GLN A 190 9.34 25.94 -5.52
N PHE A 191 9.32 24.61 -5.42
CA PHE A 191 10.40 23.75 -5.92
C PHE A 191 9.94 22.70 -6.92
N ALA A 192 8.70 22.24 -6.83
CA ALA A 192 8.15 21.17 -7.64
C ALA A 192 8.03 21.60 -9.11
N GLU A 193 8.40 20.68 -10.02
CA GLU A 193 8.11 20.84 -11.45
C GLU A 193 6.64 20.53 -11.79
N THR A 194 5.87 20.01 -10.83
CA THR A 194 4.45 19.62 -10.97
C THR A 194 3.56 20.19 -9.86
N ASP A 195 2.27 20.33 -10.15
CA ASP A 195 1.21 20.66 -9.19
C ASP A 195 0.57 19.40 -8.54
N ALA A 196 0.99 18.20 -8.94
CA ALA A 196 0.49 16.95 -8.37
C ALA A 196 0.86 16.79 -6.88
N ASP A 197 0.04 16.08 -6.11
CA ASP A 197 0.34 15.81 -4.69
C ASP A 197 1.52 14.84 -4.56
N VAL A 198 2.24 14.92 -3.44
CA VAL A 198 3.30 13.94 -3.11
C VAL A 198 2.65 12.59 -2.78
N ALA A 199 2.94 11.57 -3.57
CA ALA A 199 2.48 10.20 -3.37
C ALA A 199 3.37 9.42 -2.38
N GLY A 200 4.68 9.73 -2.34
CA GLY A 200 5.62 9.10 -1.43
C GLY A 200 6.88 9.92 -1.21
N LEU A 201 7.53 9.72 -0.06
CA LEU A 201 8.76 10.39 0.33
C LEU A 201 9.66 9.40 1.07
N TRP A 202 10.94 9.35 0.72
CA TRP A 202 11.93 8.48 1.36
C TRP A 202 13.14 9.27 1.84
N VAL A 203 13.59 8.92 3.03
CA VAL A 203 14.75 9.51 3.69
C VAL A 203 15.69 8.41 4.16
N ARG A 204 16.97 8.75 4.34
CA ARG A 204 17.97 7.82 4.88
C ARG A 204 17.83 7.78 6.39
N ASP A 205 17.39 6.66 6.94
CA ASP A 205 17.40 6.43 8.38
C ASP A 205 18.82 6.65 8.92
N LEU A 206 18.94 7.41 10.03
CA LEU A 206 20.25 7.87 10.49
C LEU A 206 21.17 6.71 10.94
N ASN A 207 20.58 5.63 11.46
CA ASN A 207 21.32 4.50 11.99
C ASN A 207 21.75 3.53 10.88
N SER A 208 20.79 3.09 10.08
CA SER A 208 20.98 2.06 9.05
C SER A 208 21.47 2.60 7.72
N ARG A 209 21.19 3.88 7.42
CA ARG A 209 21.39 4.52 6.10
C ARG A 209 20.54 3.90 4.97
N GLU A 210 19.56 3.09 5.31
CA GLU A 210 18.59 2.57 4.35
C GLU A 210 17.53 3.65 4.01
N LEU A 211 16.97 3.59 2.81
CA LEU A 211 15.83 4.43 2.47
C LEU A 211 14.58 3.86 3.15
N VAL A 212 14.01 4.65 4.03
CA VAL A 212 12.79 4.32 4.77
C VAL A 212 11.67 5.27 4.37
N ASP A 213 10.42 4.87 4.60
CA ASP A 213 9.26 5.71 4.33
C ASP A 213 9.27 6.95 5.24
N GLY A 214 9.60 8.10 4.65
CA GLY A 214 9.66 9.38 5.35
C GLY A 214 8.29 9.93 5.71
N THR A 215 7.20 9.43 5.10
CA THR A 215 5.84 9.87 5.46
C THR A 215 5.41 9.34 6.82
N THR A 216 6.02 8.23 7.27
CA THR A 216 5.72 7.59 8.56
C THR A 216 6.90 7.65 9.56
N ALA A 217 8.08 8.09 9.11
CA ALA A 217 9.27 8.25 9.93
C ALA A 217 9.12 9.31 11.05
N TYR A 218 10.05 9.23 12.01
CA TYR A 218 10.22 10.14 13.12
C TYR A 218 11.46 11.00 12.91
N TYR A 219 11.34 12.30 13.13
CA TYR A 219 12.39 13.28 12.90
C TYR A 219 12.77 13.96 14.20
N ALA A 220 13.99 13.74 14.69
CA ALA A 220 14.55 14.54 15.76
C ALA A 220 15.01 15.88 15.17
N LEU A 221 14.57 17.00 15.77
CA LEU A 221 14.85 18.36 15.30
C LEU A 221 16.28 18.81 15.66
N GLU A 222 17.27 18.08 15.14
CA GLU A 222 18.68 18.39 15.30
C GLU A 222 19.02 19.77 14.72
N THR A 223 19.83 20.54 15.44
CA THR A 223 20.23 21.92 15.11
C THR A 223 21.73 22.18 15.22
N ASP A 224 22.48 21.29 15.88
CA ASP A 224 23.92 21.37 15.99
C ASP A 224 24.58 20.79 14.74
N GLY A 225 25.03 21.69 13.88
CA GLY A 225 25.70 21.35 12.63
C GLY A 225 27.09 20.72 12.76
N GLU A 226 27.59 20.53 13.99
CA GLU A 226 28.88 19.90 14.25
C GLU A 226 28.75 18.48 14.84
N ARG A 227 27.55 18.06 15.27
CA ARG A 227 27.37 16.77 15.94
C ARG A 227 27.33 15.58 14.97
N LEU A 228 26.79 15.80 13.78
CA LEU A 228 26.74 14.81 12.71
C LEU A 228 27.74 15.17 11.62
N ASP A 229 28.37 14.16 11.01
CA ASP A 229 29.15 14.30 9.77
C ASP A 229 28.23 14.49 8.55
N ASP A 230 27.18 15.29 8.71
CA ASP A 230 26.18 15.59 7.70
C ASP A 230 26.74 16.62 6.70
N PRO A 231 26.72 16.34 5.39
CA PRO A 231 27.19 17.27 4.36
C PRO A 231 26.57 18.66 4.45
N MET A 232 25.29 18.77 4.83
CA MET A 232 24.55 20.03 4.96
C MET A 232 24.54 20.59 6.36
N ARG A 233 25.28 19.97 7.29
CA ARG A 233 25.45 20.33 8.69
C ARG A 233 24.17 20.22 9.50
N VAL A 234 23.14 20.99 9.15
CA VAL A 234 21.90 21.11 9.91
C VAL A 234 20.75 20.46 9.14
N ASN A 235 20.24 19.34 9.68
CA ASN A 235 19.12 18.57 9.15
C ASN A 235 18.30 17.96 10.27
N PRO A 236 16.98 17.77 10.08
CA PRO A 236 16.24 16.89 10.96
C PRO A 236 16.76 15.45 10.78
N ALA A 237 17.01 14.76 11.88
CA ALA A 237 17.53 13.40 11.89
C ALA A 237 16.37 12.39 11.78
N PRO A 238 16.23 11.66 10.67
CA PRO A 238 15.13 10.72 10.46
C PRO A 238 15.42 9.34 11.07
N PHE A 239 14.36 8.71 11.57
CA PHE A 239 14.36 7.36 12.11
C PHE A 239 13.10 6.62 11.69
N GLU A 240 13.24 5.36 11.25
CA GLU A 240 12.07 4.51 10.99
C GLU A 240 11.31 4.22 12.29
N ALA A 241 12.03 3.96 13.38
CA ALA A 241 11.46 3.62 14.67
C ALA A 241 11.52 4.80 15.64
N ARG A 242 10.38 5.12 16.28
CA ARG A 242 10.33 6.15 17.33
C ARG A 242 11.32 5.88 18.47
N ALA A 243 11.51 4.61 18.83
CA ALA A 243 12.42 4.23 19.90
C ALA A 243 13.86 4.66 19.63
N ASP A 244 14.29 4.64 18.37
CA ASP A 244 15.63 5.08 17.96
C ASP A 244 15.74 6.60 17.99
N ALA A 245 14.69 7.32 17.59
CA ALA A 245 14.62 8.77 17.75
C ALA A 245 14.70 9.20 19.23
N VAL A 246 14.02 8.47 20.12
CA VAL A 246 14.08 8.69 21.59
C VAL A 246 15.50 8.44 22.10
N ALA A 247 16.09 7.30 21.72
CA ALA A 247 17.47 6.99 22.11
C ALA A 247 18.46 8.07 21.63
N TYR A 248 18.25 8.62 20.44
CA TYR A 248 19.06 9.69 19.91
C TYR A 248 18.93 11.00 20.71
N VAL A 249 17.71 11.46 21.01
CA VAL A 249 17.55 12.71 21.78
C VAL A 249 18.01 12.56 23.23
N ASP A 250 17.91 11.36 23.82
CA ASP A 250 18.41 11.07 25.17
C ASP A 250 19.93 11.19 25.29
N GLU A 251 20.67 11.09 24.18
CA GLU A 251 22.13 11.26 24.14
C GLU A 251 22.56 12.73 23.98
N VAL A 252 21.61 13.67 23.84
CA VAL A 252 21.87 15.04 23.42
C VAL A 252 21.20 16.05 24.37
N ASP A 253 22.00 16.82 25.10
CA ASP A 253 21.53 17.69 26.20
C ASP A 253 20.54 18.82 25.79
N TYR A 254 20.44 19.16 24.52
CA TYR A 254 19.58 20.23 23.99
C TYR A 254 18.34 19.74 23.25
N LEU A 255 18.13 18.41 23.17
CA LEU A 255 16.92 17.82 22.61
C LEU A 255 16.16 17.06 23.68
N THR A 256 14.87 16.90 23.45
CA THR A 256 13.95 16.12 24.27
C THR A 256 13.01 15.31 23.38
N GLU A 257 12.22 14.42 23.96
CA GLU A 257 11.18 13.71 23.20
C GLU A 257 10.14 14.64 22.55
N GLU A 258 9.99 15.88 23.02
CA GLU A 258 9.11 16.89 22.41
C GLU A 258 9.66 17.42 21.08
N ASP A 259 10.97 17.28 20.86
CA ASP A 259 11.67 17.64 19.63
C ASP A 259 11.67 16.50 18.60
N ILE A 260 10.90 15.43 18.85
CA ILE A 260 10.65 14.36 17.89
C ILE A 260 9.30 14.60 17.22
N VAL A 261 9.33 14.87 15.92
CA VAL A 261 8.13 15.16 15.13
C VAL A 261 7.94 14.14 14.00
N GLN A 262 6.76 14.12 13.39
CA GLN A 262 6.50 13.40 12.14
C GLN A 262 6.53 14.38 10.96
N LEU A 263 6.55 13.86 9.73
CA LEU A 263 6.62 14.68 8.51
C LEU A 263 5.56 15.79 8.45
N SER A 264 4.34 15.50 8.92
CA SER A 264 3.23 16.47 8.92
C SER A 264 3.45 17.71 9.80
N ALA A 265 4.46 17.71 10.67
CA ALA A 265 4.82 18.88 11.47
C ALA A 265 5.68 19.89 10.70
N PHE A 266 6.27 19.51 9.57
CA PHE A 266 7.07 20.41 8.74
C PHE A 266 6.18 21.35 7.93
N ASP A 267 5.89 22.49 8.53
CA ASP A 267 5.38 23.67 7.84
C ASP A 267 6.53 24.59 7.39
N ARG A 268 6.18 25.73 6.79
CA ARG A 268 7.17 26.71 6.33
C ARG A 268 8.08 27.21 7.47
N GLU A 269 7.54 27.44 8.66
CA GLU A 269 8.32 27.97 9.79
C GLU A 269 9.40 26.95 10.21
N LEU A 270 9.02 25.68 10.32
CA LEU A 270 9.98 24.63 10.63
C LEU A 270 10.97 24.40 9.49
N ALA A 271 10.55 24.54 8.23
CA ALA A 271 11.47 24.47 7.08
C ALA A 271 12.49 25.63 7.08
N GLU A 272 12.11 26.83 7.53
CA GLU A 272 13.02 27.98 7.63
C GLU A 272 14.20 27.73 8.58
N GLN A 273 14.01 26.92 9.63
CA GLN A 273 15.07 26.50 10.55
C GLN A 273 16.22 25.78 9.82
N TYR A 274 15.89 24.98 8.80
CA TYR A 274 16.85 24.15 8.06
C TYR A 274 17.32 24.79 6.77
N ARG A 275 16.41 25.42 6.02
CA ARG A 275 16.65 25.91 4.65
C ARG A 275 16.11 27.31 4.43
N GLY A 276 15.94 28.13 5.46
CA GLY A 276 15.40 29.50 5.34
C GLY A 276 16.13 30.39 4.33
N GLN A 277 17.42 30.13 4.05
CA GLN A 277 18.16 30.86 3.00
C GLN A 277 17.71 30.54 1.56
N LEU A 278 16.96 29.45 1.38
CA LEU A 278 16.43 28.98 0.09
C LEU A 278 14.93 29.28 -0.06
N LEU A 279 14.30 29.87 0.97
CA LEU A 279 12.88 30.19 0.98
C LEU A 279 12.69 31.68 0.67
N GLU A 280 11.70 31.99 -0.18
CA GLU A 280 11.33 33.35 -0.59
C GLU A 280 10.16 33.93 0.21
#